data_AF-A0AAN9ZAA3-F1
#
_entry.id   AF-A0AAN9ZAA3-F1
#
_cell.length_a   1.000
_cell.length_b   1.000
_cell.length_c   1.000
_cell.angle_alpha   90.00
_cell.angle_beta   90.00
_cell.angle_gamma   90.00
#
_symmetry.space_group_name_H-M   'P 1'
#
loop_
_entity.id
_entity.type
_entity.pdbx_description
1 polymer ?
#
loop_
_entity_poly.entity_id
_entity_poly.type
_entity_poly.pdbx_seq_one_letter_code
_entity_poly.pdbx_strand_id
1 'polypeptide(L)'
;MFTTVWDAPSGPQMFQHCHLFPRALGEVAGRHNVQELHVTLTEGLWRYEYWGFPVSDAAPGAELWTWFRNDTKDVDNIWKKLTGALSGLLCASLNFIGTPNSLSPEYSFRPTGVVKNSNLNSSFVRYATLPREIVCTENLTPWKKLLPCDSKKGFASLLNAGHIHNTNYHSLGLHIRPVCKDAKCTEVSIELRQTVSLVYDMMILGFQNQDWSLRKLFGLGLSGPCPLATSSFIYVDVTSNETGTPYQLQPEPTEVITSIRGGYESKFKVYNIQKMSFTHMLNIVATYSTPKVYAVNVPPVLYASRYIVGYGQERGGIVTKIHNNHWKHLDIIYLENIPWFLPIYLHTLRVVAGGKEITPILKKYVPGKERSRPYSLEVLLRIPARSVTEIYIEFDYVFLKWQEYPPDANHGFYIGSAIISAYLPVGKNYMGLPQAGPTIYSSFNASREGFLLQLRTESLIITLPTPDFSMPYNVICLACTVVALAFGPLHNITTKRLCMKDGNSCNGLLIRLKSMLFKGRKPQAQAH
;
A
#
# COMPACT_ATOMS: atom_id res chain seq x y z
N MET A 1 11.23 -4.79 12.76
CA MET A 1 11.40 -5.76 11.64
C MET A 1 11.54 -7.16 12.22
N PHE A 2 10.87 -8.13 11.60
CA PHE A 2 10.88 -9.54 11.98
C PHE A 2 11.30 -10.37 10.76
N THR A 3 12.16 -11.36 10.97
CA THR A 3 12.67 -12.23 9.89
C THR A 3 12.59 -13.67 10.30
N THR A 4 11.98 -14.49 9.46
CA THR A 4 11.91 -15.94 9.60
C THR A 4 12.53 -16.55 8.36
N VAL A 5 13.67 -17.23 8.52
CA VAL A 5 14.30 -17.99 7.44
C VAL A 5 13.84 -19.45 7.58
N TRP A 6 13.41 -20.03 6.48
CA TRP A 6 12.95 -21.41 6.43
C TRP A 6 13.67 -22.17 5.32
N ASP A 7 14.40 -23.20 5.74
CA ASP A 7 15.08 -24.14 4.87
C ASP A 7 14.05 -25.13 4.31
N ALA A 8 13.35 -24.70 3.27
CA ALA A 8 12.29 -25.47 2.65
C ALA A 8 12.87 -26.67 1.87
N PRO A 9 12.37 -27.89 2.08
CA PRO A 9 12.80 -29.05 1.31
C PRO A 9 12.37 -28.91 -0.16
N SER A 10 13.27 -29.20 -1.09
CA SER A 10 12.99 -29.15 -2.52
C SER A 10 12.07 -30.30 -2.94
N GLY A 11 10.78 -30.01 -3.18
CA GLY A 11 9.81 -30.99 -3.69
C GLY A 11 8.36 -30.50 -3.74
N PRO A 12 7.41 -31.28 -4.29
CA PRO A 12 5.99 -30.91 -4.38
C PRO A 12 5.26 -30.83 -3.03
N GLN A 13 5.84 -31.40 -1.96
CA GLN A 13 5.31 -31.35 -0.58
C GLN A 13 5.91 -30.20 0.25
N MET A 14 6.63 -29.27 -0.40
CA MET A 14 7.40 -28.19 0.24
C MET A 14 6.65 -27.50 1.39
N PHE A 15 5.35 -27.21 1.24
CA PHE A 15 4.54 -26.45 2.21
C PHE A 15 3.66 -27.29 3.15
N GLN A 16 3.87 -28.61 3.24
CA GLN A 16 3.10 -29.45 4.17
C GLN A 16 3.61 -29.35 5.61
N HIS A 17 4.92 -29.12 5.79
CA HIS A 17 5.58 -28.99 7.09
C HIS A 17 6.35 -27.66 7.18
N CYS A 18 5.66 -26.59 7.58
CA CYS A 18 6.24 -25.23 7.55
C CYS A 18 7.04 -24.83 8.80
N HIS A 19 7.24 -25.69 9.80
CA HIS A 19 7.95 -25.38 11.05
C HIS A 19 7.51 -24.01 11.67
N LEU A 20 8.36 -22.98 11.65
CA LEU A 20 8.05 -21.61 12.14
C LEU A 20 7.47 -20.69 11.05
N PHE A 21 7.50 -21.11 9.79
CA PHE A 21 6.95 -20.34 8.68
C PHE A 21 5.42 -20.46 8.67
N PRO A 22 4.67 -19.36 8.48
CA PRO A 22 3.22 -19.39 8.49
C PRO A 22 2.67 -20.22 7.31
N ARG A 23 1.98 -21.32 7.65
CA ARG A 23 1.41 -22.26 6.66
C ARG A 23 0.53 -21.58 5.63
N ALA A 24 -0.35 -20.65 6.05
CA ALA A 24 -1.24 -19.94 5.14
C ALA A 24 -0.48 -19.19 4.03
N LEU A 25 0.65 -18.56 4.37
CA LEU A 25 1.46 -17.84 3.40
C LEU A 25 2.25 -18.80 2.49
N GLY A 26 2.71 -19.92 3.05
CA GLY A 26 3.41 -20.96 2.31
C GLY A 26 2.52 -21.61 1.25
N GLU A 27 1.29 -21.96 1.63
CA GLU A 27 0.29 -22.51 0.71
C GLU A 27 -0.05 -21.52 -0.41
N VAL A 28 -0.21 -20.23 -0.10
CA VAL A 28 -0.45 -19.18 -1.11
C VAL A 28 0.73 -19.04 -2.07
N ALA A 29 1.96 -18.93 -1.54
CA ALA A 29 3.17 -18.79 -2.36
C ALA A 29 3.40 -20.02 -3.26
N GLY A 30 3.19 -21.23 -2.71
CA GLY A 30 3.31 -22.49 -3.45
C GLY A 30 2.24 -22.67 -4.53
N ARG A 31 0.97 -22.44 -4.20
CA ARG A 31 -0.16 -22.63 -5.12
C ARG A 31 -0.13 -21.66 -6.30
N HIS A 32 0.39 -20.45 -6.10
CA HIS A 32 0.49 -19.42 -7.13
C HIS A 32 1.89 -19.30 -7.75
N ASN A 33 2.77 -20.27 -7.50
CA ASN A 33 4.11 -20.36 -8.06
C ASN A 33 4.94 -19.05 -7.91
N VAL A 34 4.84 -18.46 -6.73
CA VAL A 34 5.47 -17.18 -6.41
C VAL A 34 6.94 -17.41 -6.06
N GLN A 35 7.83 -16.61 -6.65
CA GLN A 35 9.24 -16.57 -6.33
C GLN A 35 9.54 -15.47 -5.31
N GLU A 36 9.06 -14.26 -5.56
CA GLU A 36 9.16 -13.13 -4.63
C GLU A 36 7.79 -12.46 -4.49
N LEU A 37 7.47 -12.03 -3.28
CA LEU A 37 6.22 -11.35 -2.95
C LEU A 37 6.52 -10.18 -2.05
N HIS A 38 6.04 -9.00 -2.39
CA HIS A 38 6.17 -7.81 -1.56
C HIS A 38 4.81 -7.11 -1.49
N VAL A 39 4.27 -7.03 -0.27
CA VAL A 39 3.03 -6.33 0.03
C VAL A 39 3.33 -5.28 1.09
N THR A 40 2.90 -4.05 0.86
CA THR A 40 2.95 -3.00 1.88
C THR A 40 1.61 -2.27 1.95
N LEU A 41 1.16 -1.98 3.17
CA LEU A 41 0.00 -1.15 3.46
C LEU A 41 0.49 0.05 4.26
N THR A 42 0.29 1.25 3.73
CA THR A 42 0.88 2.47 4.30
C THR A 42 -0.13 3.59 4.41
N GLU A 43 -0.09 4.30 5.52
CA GLU A 43 -0.81 5.55 5.74
C GLU A 43 0.21 6.66 5.96
N GLY A 44 0.01 7.78 5.26
CA GLY A 44 0.94 8.90 5.24
C GLY A 44 2.00 8.79 4.13
N LEU A 45 2.86 9.80 4.08
CA LEU A 45 3.95 9.94 3.11
C LEU A 45 5.29 9.93 3.83
N TRP A 46 6.23 9.11 3.36
CA TRP A 46 7.60 9.19 3.84
C TRP A 46 8.30 10.43 3.28
N ARG A 47 8.62 11.39 4.15
CA ARG A 47 9.29 12.63 3.75
C ARG A 47 10.80 12.40 3.66
N TYR A 48 11.30 11.95 2.50
CA TYR A 48 12.73 11.65 2.31
C TYR A 48 13.65 12.84 2.62
N GLU A 49 13.22 14.06 2.28
CA GLU A 49 13.97 15.30 2.57
C GLU A 49 14.29 15.43 4.06
N TYR A 50 13.36 15.07 4.93
CA TYR A 50 13.48 15.24 6.38
C TYR A 50 13.90 13.96 7.12
N TRP A 51 13.47 12.78 6.68
CA TRP A 51 13.70 11.53 7.42
C TRP A 51 14.82 10.68 6.83
N GLY A 52 15.39 11.08 5.70
CA GLY A 52 16.37 10.28 4.97
C GLY A 52 15.72 9.05 4.33
N PHE A 53 16.50 7.98 4.12
CA PHE A 53 15.99 6.76 3.50
C PHE A 53 15.49 5.76 4.56
N PRO A 54 14.27 5.23 4.42
CA PRO A 54 13.76 4.24 5.35
C PRO A 54 14.51 2.90 5.17
N VAL A 55 14.46 2.06 6.22
CA VAL A 55 15.00 0.68 6.15
C VAL A 55 14.25 -0.15 5.10
N SER A 56 12.93 0.05 5.01
CA SER A 56 12.06 -0.54 4.00
C SER A 56 11.15 0.56 3.49
N ASP A 57 11.27 0.85 2.20
CA ASP A 57 10.47 1.85 1.52
C ASP A 57 9.10 1.28 1.13
N ALA A 58 8.05 2.12 1.16
CA ALA A 58 6.68 1.71 0.87
C ALA A 58 5.85 2.89 0.36
N ALA A 59 4.98 2.64 -0.63
CA ALA A 59 4.19 3.69 -1.25
C ALA A 59 2.98 4.02 -0.38
N PRO A 60 2.41 5.23 -0.48
CA PRO A 60 1.14 5.56 0.16
C PRO A 60 0.01 4.64 -0.34
N GLY A 61 -0.78 4.11 0.59
CA GLY A 61 -1.80 3.10 0.32
C GLY A 61 -1.23 1.68 0.21
N ALA A 62 -1.89 0.82 -0.55
CA ALA A 62 -1.46 -0.56 -0.77
C ALA A 62 -0.57 -0.66 -2.00
N GLU A 63 0.60 -1.27 -1.86
CA GLU A 63 1.52 -1.59 -2.94
C GLU A 63 1.78 -3.09 -2.94
N LEU A 64 1.68 -3.71 -4.12
CA LEU A 64 1.90 -5.12 -4.31
C LEU A 64 2.77 -5.34 -5.56
N TRP A 65 3.85 -6.09 -5.39
CA TRP A 65 4.58 -6.63 -6.52
C TRP A 65 5.11 -8.03 -6.27
N THR A 66 5.19 -8.79 -7.35
CA THR A 66 5.56 -10.20 -7.31
C THR A 66 6.40 -10.59 -8.49
N TRP A 67 7.38 -11.45 -8.25
CA TRP A 67 8.02 -12.23 -9.29
C TRP A 67 7.47 -13.65 -9.27
N PHE A 68 6.98 -14.10 -10.42
CA PHE A 68 6.59 -15.50 -10.62
C PHE A 68 7.78 -16.32 -11.10
N ARG A 69 7.76 -17.63 -10.84
CA ARG A 69 8.78 -18.53 -11.40
C ARG A 69 8.60 -18.68 -12.91
N ASN A 70 9.70 -18.97 -13.61
CA ASN A 70 9.77 -19.00 -15.07
C ASN A 70 8.87 -20.06 -15.75
N ASP A 71 8.42 -21.07 -15.02
CA ASP A 71 7.53 -22.14 -15.48
C ASP A 71 6.04 -21.75 -15.51
N THR A 72 5.73 -20.52 -15.10
CA THR A 72 4.35 -20.02 -14.98
C THR A 72 3.76 -19.68 -16.36
N LYS A 73 2.77 -20.44 -16.83
CA LYS A 73 2.16 -20.23 -18.16
C LYS A 73 1.21 -19.03 -18.23
N ASP A 74 0.33 -18.87 -17.25
CA ASP A 74 -0.73 -17.84 -17.23
C ASP A 74 -0.59 -16.92 -16.02
N VAL A 75 0.30 -15.92 -16.16
CA VAL A 75 0.67 -15.01 -15.08
C VAL A 75 -0.50 -14.12 -14.66
N ASP A 76 -1.34 -13.63 -15.59
CA ASP A 76 -2.40 -12.67 -15.29
C ASP A 76 -3.55 -13.30 -14.49
N ASN A 77 -3.93 -14.54 -14.82
CA ASN A 77 -4.94 -15.27 -14.08
C ASN A 77 -4.44 -15.68 -12.69
N ILE A 78 -3.17 -16.10 -12.60
CA ILE A 78 -2.54 -16.42 -11.32
C ILE A 78 -2.42 -15.18 -10.45
N TRP A 79 -2.05 -14.04 -11.03
CA TRP A 79 -2.02 -12.74 -10.36
C TRP A 79 -3.36 -12.37 -9.75
N LYS A 80 -4.47 -12.48 -10.51
CA LYS A 80 -5.83 -12.23 -9.99
C LYS A 80 -6.22 -13.17 -8.84
N LYS A 81 -5.82 -14.45 -8.91
CA LYS A 81 -6.08 -15.40 -7.82
C LYS A 81 -5.23 -15.10 -6.59
N LEU A 82 -3.98 -14.71 -6.78
CA LEU A 82 -3.06 -14.33 -5.72
C LEU A 82 -3.54 -13.09 -4.98
N THR A 83 -3.95 -12.03 -5.69
CA THR A 83 -4.48 -10.80 -5.09
C THR A 83 -5.73 -11.08 -4.27
N GLY A 84 -6.62 -11.94 -4.77
CA GLY A 84 -7.80 -12.41 -4.02
C GLY A 84 -7.47 -13.19 -2.75
N ALA A 85 -6.46 -14.08 -2.80
CA ALA A 85 -6.02 -14.84 -1.63
C ALA A 85 -5.36 -13.94 -0.57
N LEU A 86 -4.51 -12.99 -1.01
CA LEU A 86 -3.84 -12.03 -0.12
C LEU A 86 -4.83 -11.05 0.51
N SER A 87 -5.88 -10.66 -0.22
CA SER A 87 -6.97 -9.84 0.30
C SER A 87 -7.61 -10.47 1.54
N GLY A 88 -7.94 -11.77 1.48
CA GLY A 88 -8.47 -12.50 2.63
C GLY A 88 -7.45 -12.69 3.76
N LEU A 89 -6.19 -12.93 3.44
CA LEU A 89 -5.14 -13.16 4.44
C LEU A 89 -4.81 -11.90 5.24
N LEU A 90 -4.76 -10.74 4.60
CA LEU A 90 -4.36 -9.46 5.22
C LEU A 90 -5.55 -8.58 5.61
N CYS A 91 -6.78 -9.01 5.34
CA CYS A 91 -8.00 -8.21 5.52
C CYS A 91 -7.93 -6.86 4.79
N ALA A 92 -7.36 -6.85 3.59
CA ALA A 92 -7.19 -5.66 2.75
C ALA A 92 -7.94 -5.83 1.43
N SER A 93 -8.34 -4.74 0.79
CA SER A 93 -9.11 -4.75 -0.47
C SER A 93 -8.25 -5.00 -1.72
N LEU A 94 -7.25 -5.89 -1.61
CA LEU A 94 -6.34 -6.24 -2.70
C LEU A 94 -7.05 -6.95 -3.86
N ASN A 95 -8.27 -7.44 -3.66
CA ASN A 95 -9.14 -7.98 -4.71
C ASN A 95 -9.52 -6.95 -5.80
N PHE A 96 -9.41 -5.64 -5.52
CA PHE A 96 -9.54 -4.59 -6.54
C PHE A 96 -8.32 -4.47 -7.46
N ILE A 97 -7.23 -5.20 -7.17
CA ILE A 97 -6.10 -5.34 -8.10
C ILE A 97 -6.50 -6.33 -9.21
N GLY A 98 -6.52 -5.82 -10.43
CA GLY A 98 -6.80 -6.57 -11.64
C GLY A 98 -5.94 -6.08 -12.81
N THR A 99 -6.32 -6.45 -14.04
CA THR A 99 -5.62 -5.99 -15.24
C THR A 99 -5.60 -4.45 -15.44
N PRO A 100 -6.64 -3.65 -15.09
CA PRO A 100 -6.63 -2.21 -15.39
C PRO A 100 -5.72 -1.36 -14.51
N ASN A 101 -5.19 -1.91 -13.41
CA ASN A 101 -4.29 -1.23 -12.47
C ASN A 101 -3.00 -2.02 -12.20
N SER A 102 -2.70 -3.01 -13.05
CA SER A 102 -1.47 -3.81 -12.97
C SER A 102 -0.53 -3.51 -14.12
N LEU A 103 0.77 -3.62 -13.84
CA LEU A 103 1.88 -3.32 -14.74
C LEU A 103 2.91 -4.44 -14.72
N SER A 104 3.68 -4.56 -15.80
CA SER A 104 4.86 -5.42 -15.92
C SER A 104 6.09 -4.56 -16.27
N PRO A 105 6.75 -3.94 -15.28
CA PRO A 105 7.89 -3.06 -15.51
C PRO A 105 9.10 -3.84 -16.05
N GLU A 106 9.83 -3.25 -16.99
CA GLU A 106 10.99 -3.90 -17.65
C GLU A 106 12.31 -3.58 -16.95
N TYR A 107 12.47 -2.37 -16.41
CA TYR A 107 13.76 -1.88 -15.93
C TYR A 107 13.78 -1.57 -14.43
N SER A 108 12.66 -1.08 -13.90
CA SER A 108 12.63 -0.45 -12.57
C SER A 108 12.74 -1.42 -11.41
N PHE A 109 12.22 -2.63 -11.58
CA PHE A 109 12.22 -3.68 -10.57
C PHE A 109 13.31 -4.70 -10.86
N ARG A 110 14.07 -5.03 -9.82
CA ARG A 110 15.01 -6.15 -9.81
C ARG A 110 14.68 -7.05 -8.63
N PRO A 111 14.83 -8.37 -8.79
CA PRO A 111 14.68 -9.32 -7.68
C PRO A 111 15.56 -8.92 -6.49
N THR A 112 14.98 -8.95 -5.30
CA THR A 112 15.68 -8.61 -4.06
C THR A 112 16.33 -9.81 -3.40
N GLY A 113 15.91 -11.02 -3.80
CA GLY A 113 16.49 -12.30 -3.42
C GLY A 113 17.42 -12.86 -4.48
N VAL A 114 17.84 -14.09 -4.22
CA VAL A 114 18.75 -14.85 -5.07
C VAL A 114 18.00 -15.41 -6.26
N VAL A 115 18.55 -15.23 -7.46
CA VAL A 115 17.99 -15.81 -8.69
C VAL A 115 19.01 -16.77 -9.31
N LYS A 116 18.55 -17.98 -9.67
CA LYS A 116 19.40 -19.01 -10.28
C LYS A 116 19.83 -18.67 -11.72
N ASN A 117 18.97 -17.97 -12.46
CA ASN A 117 19.22 -17.56 -13.84
C ASN A 117 19.36 -16.03 -13.93
N SER A 118 20.42 -15.55 -14.56
CA SER A 118 20.67 -14.11 -14.78
C SER A 118 19.70 -13.48 -15.79
N ASN A 119 19.07 -14.28 -16.64
CA ASN A 119 18.13 -13.79 -17.66
C ASN A 119 16.74 -13.62 -17.03
N LEU A 120 16.50 -12.41 -16.51
CA LEU A 120 15.22 -12.00 -15.95
C LEU A 120 14.26 -11.61 -17.08
N ASN A 121 13.12 -12.28 -17.17
CA ASN A 121 12.06 -11.92 -18.08
C ASN A 121 11.02 -11.05 -17.32
N SER A 122 10.85 -9.81 -17.77
CA SER A 122 9.89 -8.84 -17.22
C SER A 122 8.43 -9.31 -17.32
N SER A 123 8.15 -10.30 -18.18
CA SER A 123 6.80 -10.90 -18.30
C SER A 123 6.34 -11.59 -17.02
N PHE A 124 7.25 -11.95 -16.10
CA PHE A 124 6.93 -12.60 -14.83
C PHE A 124 6.84 -11.63 -13.64
N VAL A 125 7.09 -10.33 -13.83
CA VAL A 125 6.82 -9.34 -12.78
C VAL A 125 5.44 -8.75 -12.95
N ARG A 126 4.73 -8.61 -11.84
CA ARG A 126 3.50 -7.82 -11.75
C ARG A 126 3.65 -6.81 -10.63
N TYR A 127 3.24 -5.58 -10.90
CA TYR A 127 3.22 -4.47 -9.96
C TYR A 127 1.85 -3.80 -10.01
N ALA A 128 1.28 -3.48 -8.86
CA ALA A 128 0.06 -2.71 -8.75
C ALA A 128 0.03 -1.88 -7.47
N THR A 129 -0.77 -0.82 -7.48
CA THR A 129 -0.99 0.06 -6.34
C THR A 129 -2.47 0.39 -6.18
N LEU A 130 -2.94 0.44 -4.95
CA LEU A 130 -4.26 0.97 -4.55
C LEU A 130 -4.05 2.11 -3.55
N PRO A 131 -3.94 3.36 -4.01
CA PRO A 131 -3.62 4.48 -3.12
C PRO A 131 -4.71 4.79 -2.09
N ARG A 132 -5.96 4.39 -2.34
CA ARG A 132 -7.09 4.52 -1.41
C ARG A 132 -7.09 3.48 -0.30
N GLU A 133 -6.41 2.36 -0.51
CA GLU A 133 -6.35 1.27 0.47
C GLU A 133 -5.24 1.58 1.47
N ILE A 134 -5.56 2.34 2.51
CA ILE A 134 -4.63 2.64 3.60
C ILE A 134 -4.58 1.48 4.60
N VAL A 135 -3.61 1.53 5.51
CA VAL A 135 -3.50 0.53 6.58
C VAL A 135 -4.49 0.83 7.70
N CYS A 136 -5.27 -0.17 8.08
CA CYS A 136 -6.30 -0.08 9.11
C CYS A 136 -5.99 -0.99 10.31
N THR A 137 -6.72 -0.79 11.40
CA THR A 137 -6.55 -1.56 12.65
C THR A 137 -6.78 -3.06 12.47
N GLU A 138 -7.69 -3.41 11.57
CA GLU A 138 -8.07 -4.76 11.19
C GLU A 138 -6.96 -5.51 10.45
N ASN A 139 -6.02 -4.81 9.80
CA ASN A 139 -4.88 -5.45 9.12
C ASN A 139 -3.80 -5.92 10.11
N LEU A 140 -3.67 -5.24 11.26
CA LEU A 140 -2.61 -5.52 12.23
C LEU A 140 -2.77 -6.90 12.87
N THR A 141 -4.01 -7.32 13.14
CA THR A 141 -4.30 -8.61 13.78
C THR A 141 -3.89 -9.81 12.92
N PRO A 142 -4.34 -9.96 11.65
CA PRO A 142 -3.89 -11.04 10.79
C PRO A 142 -2.38 -10.95 10.49
N TRP A 143 -1.83 -9.74 10.35
CA TRP A 143 -0.39 -9.57 10.15
C TRP A 143 0.42 -10.12 11.34
N LYS A 144 0.01 -9.87 12.58
CA LYS A 144 0.66 -10.41 13.78
C LYS A 144 0.55 -11.93 13.87
N LYS A 145 -0.57 -12.53 13.43
CA LYS A 145 -0.78 -13.99 13.43
C LYS A 145 0.20 -14.75 12.52
N LEU A 146 0.89 -14.05 11.62
CA LEU A 146 1.94 -14.65 10.79
C LEU A 146 3.27 -14.83 11.55
N LEU A 147 3.43 -14.16 12.70
CA LEU A 147 4.63 -14.26 13.53
C LEU A 147 4.59 -15.50 14.43
N PRO A 148 5.72 -16.20 14.65
CA PRO A 148 5.76 -17.41 15.48
C PRO A 148 5.25 -17.26 16.92
N CYS A 149 5.41 -16.07 17.51
CA CYS A 149 4.98 -15.75 18.87
C CYS A 149 3.67 -14.92 18.91
N ASP A 150 2.98 -14.80 17.77
CA ASP A 150 1.82 -13.93 17.55
C ASP A 150 2.06 -12.51 18.12
N SER A 151 1.30 -12.14 19.16
CA SER A 151 1.40 -10.89 19.91
C SER A 151 1.68 -11.10 21.39
N LYS A 152 1.90 -12.36 21.83
CA LYS A 152 1.99 -12.70 23.26
C LYS A 152 3.35 -12.37 23.87
N LYS A 153 4.43 -12.49 23.09
CA LYS A 153 5.83 -12.29 23.52
C LYS A 153 6.67 -11.64 22.43
N GLY A 154 7.79 -11.02 22.82
CA GLY A 154 8.69 -10.31 21.91
C GLY A 154 8.14 -8.96 21.44
N PHE A 155 8.76 -8.38 20.41
CA PHE A 155 8.42 -7.03 19.93
C PHE A 155 6.99 -6.89 19.38
N ALA A 156 6.37 -7.98 18.96
CA ALA A 156 4.98 -7.96 18.51
C ALA A 156 3.99 -7.56 19.61
N SER A 157 4.37 -7.74 20.88
CA SER A 157 3.58 -7.30 22.04
C SER A 157 3.56 -5.77 22.22
N LEU A 158 4.56 -5.05 21.70
CA LEU A 158 4.60 -3.58 21.71
C LEU A 158 3.64 -2.98 20.67
N LEU A 159 3.21 -3.76 19.68
CA LEU A 159 2.47 -3.22 18.56
C LEU A 159 1.00 -2.98 18.93
N ASN A 160 0.69 -2.00 19.76
CA ASN A 160 -0.69 -1.65 20.09
C ASN A 160 -1.31 -0.79 18.98
N ALA A 161 -2.49 -1.17 18.49
CA ALA A 161 -3.20 -0.44 17.43
C ALA A 161 -3.43 1.04 17.81
N GLY A 162 -3.88 1.32 19.03
CA GLY A 162 -4.19 2.70 19.45
C GLY A 162 -2.98 3.64 19.42
N HIS A 163 -1.76 3.13 19.61
CA HIS A 163 -0.54 3.92 19.57
C HIS A 163 0.12 3.95 18.19
N ILE A 164 0.03 2.86 17.42
CA ILE A 164 0.61 2.77 16.08
C ILE A 164 -0.12 3.65 15.08
N HIS A 165 -1.46 3.62 15.09
CA HIS A 165 -2.26 4.37 14.12
C HIS A 165 -2.33 5.87 14.43
N ASN A 166 -1.86 6.30 15.61
CA ASN A 166 -1.74 7.72 15.98
C ASN A 166 -0.36 8.32 15.60
N THR A 167 0.20 7.89 14.46
CA THR A 167 1.50 8.34 13.95
C THR A 167 1.33 9.09 12.63
N ASN A 168 2.26 10.00 12.31
CA ASN A 168 2.22 10.77 11.05
C ASN A 168 2.49 9.89 9.83
N TYR A 169 3.18 8.76 10.03
CA TYR A 169 3.42 7.76 9.02
C TYR A 169 3.43 6.39 9.70
N HIS A 170 2.65 5.46 9.17
CA HIS A 170 2.80 4.06 9.53
C HIS A 170 2.66 3.14 8.33
N SER A 171 3.51 2.13 8.27
CA SER A 171 3.52 1.14 7.20
C SER A 171 3.69 -0.26 7.77
N LEU A 172 2.86 -1.20 7.29
CA LEU A 172 2.99 -2.63 7.51
C LEU A 172 3.48 -3.27 6.22
N GLY A 173 4.58 -4.01 6.29
CA GLY A 173 5.13 -4.75 5.15
C GLY A 173 5.19 -6.25 5.39
N LEU A 174 5.00 -7.00 4.31
CA LEU A 174 5.14 -8.44 4.22
C LEU A 174 5.94 -8.76 2.95
N HIS A 175 7.11 -9.37 3.13
CA HIS A 175 8.03 -9.64 2.03
C HIS A 175 8.50 -11.08 2.09
N ILE A 176 8.46 -11.78 0.95
CA ILE A 176 8.99 -13.12 0.76
C ILE A 176 10.03 -13.04 -0.33
N ARG A 177 11.23 -13.54 -0.05
CA ARG A 177 12.28 -13.68 -1.06
C ARG A 177 13.12 -14.93 -0.85
N PRO A 178 13.72 -15.48 -1.91
CA PRO A 178 14.72 -16.54 -1.80
C PRO A 178 16.05 -15.98 -1.30
N VAL A 179 16.69 -16.67 -0.36
CA VAL A 179 18.02 -16.33 0.15
C VAL A 179 18.95 -17.55 0.11
N CYS A 180 20.26 -17.32 0.01
CA CYS A 180 21.23 -18.42 0.03
C CYS A 180 21.28 -19.03 1.43
N LYS A 181 21.24 -20.37 1.51
CA LYS A 181 21.44 -21.08 2.77
C LYS A 181 22.90 -21.03 3.21
N ASP A 182 23.82 -21.23 2.26
CA ASP A 182 25.27 -21.22 2.47
C ASP A 182 25.95 -20.11 1.67
N ALA A 183 27.16 -19.72 2.06
CA ALA A 183 27.96 -18.72 1.35
C ALA A 183 28.23 -19.07 -0.13
N LYS A 184 28.26 -20.37 -0.48
CA LYS A 184 28.40 -20.87 -1.86
C LYS A 184 27.08 -20.89 -2.64
N CYS A 185 25.95 -20.61 -1.99
CA CYS A 185 24.62 -20.53 -2.58
C CYS A 185 24.19 -21.76 -3.41
N THR A 186 24.58 -22.96 -2.97
CA THR A 186 24.18 -24.23 -3.61
C THR A 186 22.72 -24.56 -3.35
N GLU A 187 22.26 -24.29 -2.13
CA GLU A 187 20.87 -24.42 -1.70
C GLU A 187 20.25 -23.05 -1.38
N VAL A 188 18.94 -22.95 -1.63
CA VAL A 188 18.16 -21.73 -1.43
C VAL A 188 17.13 -21.98 -0.33
N SER A 189 17.05 -21.07 0.62
CA SER A 189 16.00 -21.02 1.65
C SER A 189 15.06 -19.85 1.39
N ILE A 190 13.90 -19.85 2.06
CA ILE A 190 12.91 -18.78 1.93
C ILE A 190 12.99 -17.88 3.16
N GLU A 191 13.12 -16.57 2.92
CA GLU A 191 13.01 -15.55 3.95
C GLU A 191 11.60 -14.93 3.92
N LEU A 192 10.89 -15.01 5.05
CA LEU A 192 9.75 -14.14 5.36
C LEU A 192 10.22 -12.96 6.19
N ARG A 193 10.01 -11.76 5.67
CA ARG A 193 10.30 -10.50 6.34
C ARG A 193 9.04 -9.70 6.56
N GLN A 194 8.80 -9.34 7.81
CA GLN A 194 7.69 -8.53 8.26
C GLN A 194 8.21 -7.20 8.82
N THR A 195 7.74 -6.08 8.28
CA THR A 195 8.20 -4.73 8.65
C THR A 195 7.07 -3.90 9.22
N VAL A 196 7.42 -3.07 10.21
CA VAL A 196 6.56 -2.02 10.75
C VAL A 196 7.42 -0.78 10.83
N SER A 197 7.03 0.26 10.10
CA SER A 197 7.72 1.54 10.08
C SER A 197 6.78 2.59 10.65
N LEU A 198 7.25 3.38 11.63
CA LEU A 198 6.43 4.35 12.36
C LEU A 198 7.18 5.66 12.46
N VAL A 199 6.49 6.78 12.26
CA VAL A 199 7.02 8.12 12.52
C VAL A 199 6.09 8.86 13.46
N TYR A 200 6.54 9.01 14.70
CA TYR A 200 5.79 9.72 15.74
C TYR A 200 5.99 11.23 15.64
N ASP A 201 4.91 11.96 15.85
CA ASP A 201 4.99 13.39 16.12
C ASP A 201 5.14 13.62 17.62
N MET A 202 6.28 14.20 18.02
CA MET A 202 6.54 14.45 19.43
C MET A 202 5.59 15.51 20.01
N MET A 203 5.05 16.43 19.20
CA MET A 203 4.09 17.43 19.68
C MET A 203 2.75 16.77 20.03
N ILE A 204 2.26 15.85 19.19
CA ILE A 204 0.99 15.13 19.40
C ILE A 204 1.08 14.26 20.66
N LEU A 205 2.25 13.66 20.91
CA LEU A 205 2.50 12.87 22.12
C LEU A 205 2.68 13.71 23.40
N GLY A 206 2.50 15.04 23.32
CA GLY A 206 2.53 15.94 24.47
C GLY A 206 3.92 16.13 25.07
N PHE A 207 4.98 15.89 24.28
CA PHE A 207 6.34 16.08 24.76
C PHE A 207 6.70 17.58 24.80
N GLN A 208 6.88 18.12 26.01
CA GLN A 208 7.43 19.48 26.17
C GLN A 208 8.95 19.54 25.88
N ASN A 209 9.66 18.42 26.08
CA ASN A 209 11.08 18.21 25.78
C ASN A 209 11.26 17.17 24.67
N GLN A 210 12.47 16.93 24.16
CA GLN A 210 12.73 15.91 23.11
C GLN A 210 12.72 14.45 23.63
N ASP A 211 12.48 14.26 24.93
CA ASP A 211 12.54 12.95 25.60
C ASP A 211 11.57 11.94 24.99
N TRP A 212 11.96 10.68 24.94
CA TRP A 212 11.08 9.60 24.48
C TRP A 212 11.30 8.34 25.29
N SER A 213 10.28 7.48 25.33
CA SER A 213 10.41 6.14 25.94
C SER A 213 9.55 5.11 25.22
N LEU A 214 9.95 3.84 25.29
CA LEU A 214 9.16 2.75 24.68
C LEU A 214 7.71 2.75 25.18
N ARG A 215 7.49 2.96 26.48
CA ARG A 215 6.14 3.00 27.06
C ARG A 215 5.31 4.17 26.50
N LYS A 216 5.90 5.34 26.25
CA LYS A 216 5.16 6.47 25.66
C LYS A 216 4.87 6.25 24.17
N LEU A 217 5.80 5.67 23.43
CA LEU A 217 5.65 5.41 22.00
C LEU A 217 4.65 4.28 21.71
N PHE A 218 4.71 3.20 22.48
CA PHE A 218 3.94 1.97 22.23
C PHE A 218 2.80 1.71 23.24
N GLY A 219 2.70 2.54 24.29
CA GLY A 219 1.77 2.37 25.41
C GLY A 219 2.22 1.36 26.47
N LEU A 220 3.19 0.50 26.13
CA LEU A 220 3.61 -0.64 26.94
C LEU A 220 5.13 -0.78 26.93
N GLY A 221 5.69 -1.41 27.96
CA GLY A 221 7.08 -1.87 27.96
C GLY A 221 7.20 -3.28 27.38
N LEU A 222 8.43 -3.69 27.04
CA LEU A 222 8.68 -5.01 26.46
C LEU A 222 8.69 -6.10 27.55
N SER A 223 7.85 -7.13 27.39
CA SER A 223 7.63 -8.19 28.39
C SER A 223 8.56 -9.42 28.26
N GLY A 224 9.69 -9.25 27.55
CA GLY A 224 10.70 -10.28 27.28
C GLY A 224 10.85 -10.66 25.80
N PRO A 225 11.87 -11.46 25.45
CA PRO A 225 12.09 -11.95 24.09
C PRO A 225 11.03 -12.99 23.67
N CYS A 226 10.94 -13.26 22.36
CA CYS A 226 10.17 -14.40 21.85
C CYS A 226 11.00 -15.68 22.05
N PRO A 227 10.49 -16.73 22.72
CA PRO A 227 11.25 -17.96 22.99
C PRO A 227 11.66 -18.73 21.73
N LEU A 228 10.94 -18.53 20.62
CA LEU A 228 11.23 -19.17 19.33
C LEU A 228 12.24 -18.39 18.48
N ALA A 229 12.61 -17.17 18.89
CA ALA A 229 13.53 -16.34 18.13
C ALA A 229 14.99 -16.62 18.51
N THR A 230 15.84 -16.88 17.50
CA THR A 230 17.29 -17.06 17.68
C THR A 230 17.98 -15.78 18.13
N SER A 231 17.48 -14.61 17.73
CA SER A 231 18.04 -13.31 18.13
C SER A 231 16.95 -12.25 18.31
N SER A 232 17.20 -11.28 19.19
CA SER A 232 16.29 -10.16 19.44
C SER A 232 17.07 -8.93 19.89
N PHE A 233 17.19 -7.94 19.00
CA PHE A 233 18.00 -6.75 19.20
C PHE A 233 17.20 -5.47 19.00
N ILE A 234 17.46 -4.46 19.82
CA ILE A 234 17.04 -3.07 19.57
C ILE A 234 18.29 -2.27 19.22
N TYR A 235 18.24 -1.54 18.12
CA TYR A 235 19.30 -0.64 17.68
C TYR A 235 18.80 0.80 17.85
N VAL A 236 19.56 1.62 18.57
CA VAL A 236 19.29 3.05 18.72
C VAL A 236 20.44 3.81 18.05
N ASP A 237 20.12 4.59 17.03
CA ASP A 237 21.09 5.45 16.35
C ASP A 237 21.48 6.64 17.23
N VAL A 238 22.75 6.70 17.60
CA VAL A 238 23.33 7.75 18.45
C VAL A 238 24.34 8.60 17.67
N THR A 239 24.37 8.51 16.34
CA THR A 239 25.32 9.25 15.49
C THR A 239 25.19 10.77 15.67
N SER A 240 23.95 11.26 15.81
CA SER A 240 23.69 12.68 16.06
C SER A 240 23.96 13.11 17.51
N ASN A 241 24.24 12.19 18.43
CA ASN A 241 24.44 12.53 19.85
C ASN A 241 25.75 13.31 20.08
N GLU A 242 26.74 13.12 19.20
CA GLU A 242 28.04 13.82 19.27
C GLU A 242 28.01 15.21 18.61
N THR A 243 27.07 15.45 17.69
CA THR A 243 26.98 16.70 16.89
C THR A 243 25.75 17.54 17.21
N GLY A 244 24.69 16.93 17.72
CA GLY A 244 23.40 17.54 18.03
C GLY A 244 23.16 17.71 19.54
N THR A 245 21.90 17.64 19.96
CA THR A 245 21.52 17.76 21.37
C THR A 245 21.84 16.46 22.12
N PRO A 246 22.70 16.51 23.16
CA PRO A 246 23.12 15.29 23.84
C PRO A 246 21.96 14.70 24.65
N TYR A 247 21.80 13.38 24.53
CA TYR A 247 20.84 12.61 25.29
C TYR A 247 21.46 11.36 25.93
N GLN A 248 20.92 11.00 27.08
CA GLN A 248 21.30 9.81 27.84
C GLN A 248 20.22 8.74 27.70
N LEU A 249 20.66 7.49 27.51
CA LEU A 249 19.77 6.34 27.43
C LEU A 249 19.81 5.55 28.73
N GLN A 250 18.64 5.18 29.23
CA GLN A 250 18.49 4.27 30.36
C GLN A 250 17.52 3.13 29.98
N PRO A 251 17.80 1.86 30.31
CA PRO A 251 19.03 1.35 30.95
C PRO A 251 20.26 1.44 30.03
N GLU A 252 21.46 1.16 30.57
CA GLU A 252 22.69 1.11 29.76
C GLU A 252 22.59 0.03 28.65
N PRO A 253 23.13 0.28 27.45
CA PRO A 253 23.11 -0.66 26.34
C PRO A 253 24.02 -1.86 26.63
N THR A 254 23.76 -2.97 25.94
CA THR A 254 24.60 -4.17 26.03
C THR A 254 25.93 -3.98 25.32
N GLU A 255 25.91 -3.32 24.17
CA GLU A 255 27.09 -3.07 23.33
C GLU A 255 26.90 -1.78 22.52
N VAL A 256 28.02 -1.21 22.06
CA VAL A 256 28.03 -0.04 21.17
C VAL A 256 28.74 -0.45 19.90
N ILE A 257 28.07 -0.30 18.75
CA ILE A 257 28.57 -0.69 17.44
C ILE A 257 28.80 0.55 16.59
N THR A 258 30.00 0.70 16.04
CA THR A 258 30.32 1.65 14.99
C THR A 258 30.27 0.93 13.64
N SER A 259 29.40 1.40 12.75
CA SER A 259 29.23 0.87 11.41
C SER A 259 29.71 1.86 10.37
N ILE A 260 30.64 1.44 9.52
CA ILE A 260 31.14 2.24 8.40
C ILE A 260 30.49 1.71 7.11
N ARG A 261 29.63 2.51 6.49
CA ARG A 261 28.90 2.13 5.27
C ARG A 261 29.02 3.19 4.19
N GLY A 262 29.68 2.84 3.09
CA GLY A 262 29.78 3.70 1.91
C GLY A 262 30.37 5.07 2.23
N GLY A 263 31.40 5.10 3.09
CA GLY A 263 32.09 6.32 3.52
C GLY A 263 31.41 7.13 4.63
N TYR A 264 30.30 6.65 5.19
CA TYR A 264 29.63 7.27 6.33
C TYR A 264 29.76 6.39 7.59
N GLU A 265 30.12 7.00 8.71
CA GLU A 265 30.20 6.33 10.01
C GLU A 265 28.93 6.59 10.81
N SER A 266 28.29 5.51 11.26
CA SER A 266 27.11 5.54 12.12
C SER A 266 27.38 4.79 13.40
N LYS A 267 26.95 5.35 14.54
CA LYS A 267 27.14 4.78 15.87
C LYS A 267 25.81 4.35 16.44
N PHE A 268 25.72 3.08 16.86
CA PHE A 268 24.50 2.48 17.38
C PHE A 268 24.71 1.95 18.79
N LYS A 269 23.78 2.24 19.69
CA LYS A 269 23.65 1.56 20.99
C LYS A 269 22.73 0.35 20.81
N VAL A 270 23.19 -0.84 21.21
CA VAL A 270 22.49 -2.10 20.96
C VAL A 270 22.06 -2.74 22.26
N TYR A 271 20.80 -3.17 22.30
CA TYR A 271 20.21 -3.89 23.42
C TYR A 271 19.90 -5.32 22.99
N ASN A 272 20.61 -6.29 23.57
CA ASN A 272 20.32 -7.70 23.35
C ASN A 272 19.28 -8.18 24.36
N ILE A 273 18.04 -8.34 23.88
CA ILE A 273 16.88 -8.67 24.70
C ILE A 273 16.99 -10.08 25.29
N GLN A 274 17.72 -11.02 24.67
CA GLN A 274 17.88 -12.38 25.21
C GLN A 274 18.83 -12.44 26.42
N LYS A 275 19.76 -11.49 26.52
CA LYS A 275 20.76 -11.45 27.61
C LYS A 275 20.31 -10.61 28.80
N MET A 276 19.22 -9.85 28.67
CA MET A 276 18.72 -8.98 29.73
C MET A 276 17.82 -9.73 30.71
N SER A 277 17.90 -9.35 31.99
CA SER A 277 16.98 -9.82 33.03
C SER A 277 15.68 -9.03 32.99
N PHE A 278 14.53 -9.73 33.01
CA PHE A 278 13.19 -9.12 33.02
C PHE A 278 12.52 -9.32 34.37
N THR A 279 12.84 -8.46 35.35
CA THR A 279 12.06 -8.35 36.59
C THR A 279 10.79 -7.51 36.37
N HIS A 280 10.90 -6.50 35.51
CA HIS A 280 9.80 -5.64 35.06
C HIS A 280 9.82 -5.53 33.53
N MET A 281 8.74 -4.98 32.95
CA MET A 281 8.70 -4.68 31.52
C MET A 281 9.80 -3.69 31.15
N LEU A 282 10.66 -4.06 30.20
CA LEU A 282 11.77 -3.24 29.75
C LEU A 282 11.25 -1.96 29.09
N ASN A 283 11.76 -0.83 29.54
CA ASN A 283 11.44 0.48 28.99
C ASN A 283 12.76 1.22 28.75
N ILE A 284 13.10 1.45 27.48
CA ILE A 284 14.23 2.29 27.11
C ILE A 284 13.73 3.73 27.10
N VAL A 285 14.46 4.60 27.78
CA VAL A 285 14.16 6.03 27.92
C VAL A 285 15.35 6.82 27.40
N ALA A 286 15.09 7.80 26.54
CA ALA A 286 16.03 8.84 26.17
C ALA A 286 15.65 10.14 26.89
N THR A 287 16.61 10.69 27.62
CA THR A 287 16.50 11.96 28.33
C THR A 287 17.47 12.97 27.73
N TYR A 288 16.95 14.09 27.24
CA TYR A 288 17.72 15.16 26.65
C TYR A 288 18.08 16.18 27.72
N SER A 289 19.33 16.62 27.73
CA SER A 289 19.82 17.57 28.74
C SER A 289 19.37 19.01 28.45
N THR A 290 19.00 19.31 27.20
CA THR A 290 18.66 20.66 26.72
C THR A 290 17.27 20.71 26.11
N PRO A 291 16.58 21.87 26.18
CA PRO A 291 15.30 22.06 25.50
C PRO A 291 15.45 21.92 23.97
N LYS A 292 14.31 21.71 23.30
CA LYS A 292 14.22 21.39 21.86
C LYS A 292 14.92 22.45 21.01
N VAL A 293 16.06 22.10 20.42
CA VAL A 293 16.71 22.87 19.35
C VAL A 293 16.33 22.26 18.01
N TYR A 294 15.80 23.09 17.10
CA TYR A 294 15.52 22.69 15.73
C TYR A 294 16.82 22.68 14.94
N ALA A 295 17.44 21.51 14.79
CA ALA A 295 18.62 21.36 13.94
C ALA A 295 18.24 21.57 12.46
N VAL A 296 19.12 22.23 11.71
CA VAL A 296 19.00 22.31 10.25
C VAL A 296 19.19 20.90 9.70
N ASN A 297 18.13 20.36 9.09
CA ASN A 297 18.19 19.04 8.52
C ASN A 297 18.91 19.08 7.17
N VAL A 298 19.93 18.23 7.00
CA VAL A 298 20.66 18.13 5.75
C VAL A 298 19.97 17.09 4.87
N PRO A 299 19.37 17.48 3.73
CA PRO A 299 18.63 16.56 2.89
C PRO A 299 19.53 15.43 2.36
N PRO A 300 18.97 14.25 2.08
CA PRO A 300 19.73 13.13 1.55
C PRO A 300 20.25 13.42 0.13
N VAL A 301 21.08 12.49 -0.36
CA VAL A 301 21.73 12.58 -1.68
C VAL A 301 20.71 12.71 -2.82
N LEU A 302 19.58 12.02 -2.70
CA LEU A 302 18.51 11.99 -3.68
C LEU A 302 17.17 12.06 -2.95
N TYR A 303 16.27 12.93 -3.40
CA TYR A 303 14.88 12.94 -3.00
C TYR A 303 14.02 13.46 -4.14
N ALA A 304 12.71 13.23 -4.08
CA ALA A 304 11.79 13.68 -5.09
C ALA A 304 10.49 14.17 -4.47
N SER A 305 9.80 15.04 -5.22
CA SER A 305 8.46 15.50 -4.93
C SER A 305 7.63 15.54 -6.22
N ARG A 306 6.33 15.41 -6.09
CA ARG A 306 5.41 15.28 -7.21
C ARG A 306 4.13 16.06 -6.95
N TYR A 307 3.64 16.76 -7.97
CA TYR A 307 2.42 17.56 -7.88
C TYR A 307 1.73 17.69 -9.25
N ILE A 308 0.47 18.11 -9.23
CA ILE A 308 -0.34 18.37 -10.43
C ILE A 308 -0.29 19.86 -10.74
N VAL A 309 -0.25 20.18 -12.04
CA VAL A 309 -0.37 21.52 -12.60
C VAL A 309 -1.53 21.53 -13.59
N GLY A 310 -2.21 22.66 -13.74
CA GLY A 310 -3.31 22.81 -14.70
C GLY A 310 -4.34 23.80 -14.22
N TYR A 311 -5.13 24.32 -15.15
CA TYR A 311 -6.29 25.17 -14.84
C TYR A 311 -7.50 24.63 -15.58
N GLY A 312 -8.63 24.54 -14.88
CA GLY A 312 -9.86 23.94 -15.39
C GLY A 312 -9.89 22.41 -15.27
N GLN A 313 -10.93 21.80 -15.85
CA GLN A 313 -11.15 20.35 -15.87
C GLN A 313 -11.03 19.77 -17.29
N GLU A 314 -10.22 20.40 -18.14
CA GLU A 314 -9.99 19.95 -19.53
C GLU A 314 -8.59 19.36 -19.70
N ARG A 315 -7.55 20.14 -19.35
CA ARG A 315 -6.14 19.73 -19.44
C ARG A 315 -5.40 19.95 -18.14
N GLY A 316 -4.55 18.99 -17.79
CA GLY A 316 -3.64 19.05 -16.66
C GLY A 316 -2.25 18.54 -17.03
N GLY A 317 -1.35 18.56 -16.07
CA GLY A 317 -0.02 18.01 -16.19
C GLY A 317 0.49 17.51 -14.86
N ILE A 318 1.33 16.49 -14.91
CA ILE A 318 2.02 15.94 -13.75
C ILE A 318 3.46 16.43 -13.81
N VAL A 319 3.91 17.06 -12.73
CA VAL A 319 5.30 17.46 -12.55
C VAL A 319 5.92 16.61 -11.45
N THR A 320 7.01 15.93 -11.77
CA THR A 320 7.87 15.25 -10.79
C THR A 320 9.21 15.98 -10.73
N LYS A 321 9.55 16.52 -9.55
CA LYS A 321 10.83 17.17 -9.26
C LYS A 321 11.75 16.17 -8.57
N ILE A 322 12.93 15.97 -9.12
CA ILE A 322 13.96 15.09 -8.58
C ILE A 322 15.20 15.92 -8.26
N HIS A 323 15.65 15.85 -7.03
CA HIS A 323 16.77 16.64 -6.52
C HIS A 323 18.01 15.76 -6.38
N ASN A 324 19.06 16.07 -7.14
CA ASN A 324 20.37 15.43 -7.00
C ASN A 324 21.30 16.33 -6.19
N ASN A 325 21.51 16.02 -4.91
CA ASN A 325 22.47 16.73 -4.06
C ASN A 325 23.89 16.16 -4.15
N HIS A 326 24.11 15.13 -4.97
CA HIS A 326 25.43 14.54 -5.18
C HIS A 326 26.32 15.41 -6.06
N TRP A 327 27.64 15.26 -5.90
CA TRP A 327 28.66 15.98 -6.66
C TRP A 327 28.90 15.41 -8.06
N LYS A 328 28.37 14.22 -8.36
CA LYS A 328 28.40 13.58 -9.68
C LYS A 328 26.99 13.41 -10.22
N HIS A 329 26.88 13.23 -11.53
CA HIS A 329 25.63 12.80 -12.15
C HIS A 329 25.17 11.45 -11.57
N LEU A 330 23.86 11.24 -11.52
CA LEU A 330 23.26 9.97 -11.12
C LEU A 330 22.42 9.45 -12.29
N ASP A 331 22.47 8.14 -12.50
CA ASP A 331 21.59 7.47 -13.46
C ASP A 331 20.39 6.93 -12.69
N ILE A 332 19.19 7.34 -13.10
CA ILE A 332 17.92 6.98 -12.46
C ILE A 332 16.94 6.41 -13.47
N ILE A 333 16.10 5.48 -13.01
CA ILE A 333 14.97 4.96 -13.75
C ILE A 333 13.70 5.51 -13.10
N TYR A 334 12.93 6.26 -13.88
CA TYR A 334 11.63 6.80 -13.49
C TYR A 334 10.53 5.89 -14.05
N LEU A 335 9.73 5.30 -13.17
CA LEU A 335 8.53 4.53 -13.50
C LEU A 335 7.28 5.28 -13.06
N GLU A 336 6.36 5.45 -13.99
CA GLU A 336 5.09 6.10 -13.77
C GLU A 336 3.94 5.15 -14.11
N ASN A 337 2.96 5.06 -13.19
CA ASN A 337 1.76 4.24 -13.30
C ASN A 337 0.53 5.15 -13.29
N ILE A 338 0.01 5.45 -14.48
CA ILE A 338 -1.14 6.34 -14.61
C ILE A 338 -2.39 5.55 -14.99
N PRO A 339 -3.50 5.67 -14.23
CA PRO A 339 -4.74 4.99 -14.56
C PRO A 339 -5.25 5.28 -15.97
N TRP A 340 -5.96 4.31 -16.55
CA TRP A 340 -6.48 4.39 -17.93
C TRP A 340 -7.40 5.59 -18.21
N PHE A 341 -8.01 6.16 -17.16
CA PHE A 341 -8.93 7.30 -17.27
C PHE A 341 -8.20 8.66 -17.33
N LEU A 342 -6.87 8.66 -17.27
CA LEU A 342 -6.02 9.84 -17.45
C LEU A 342 -5.12 9.62 -18.66
N PRO A 343 -5.63 9.89 -19.88
CA PRO A 343 -4.83 9.82 -21.09
C PRO A 343 -3.63 10.75 -21.00
N ILE A 344 -2.43 10.18 -21.10
CA ILE A 344 -1.18 10.92 -21.23
C ILE A 344 -0.63 10.85 -22.64
N TYR A 345 0.09 11.90 -23.02
CA TYR A 345 0.68 12.02 -24.34
C TYR A 345 2.20 12.01 -24.28
N LEU A 346 2.83 11.00 -24.91
CA LEU A 346 4.30 10.89 -24.89
C LEU A 346 5.00 12.11 -25.54
N HIS A 347 4.36 12.79 -26.49
CA HIS A 347 4.93 13.97 -27.16
C HIS A 347 5.02 15.21 -26.26
N THR A 348 4.27 15.23 -25.13
CA THR A 348 4.31 16.32 -24.15
C THR A 348 5.32 16.07 -23.03
N LEU A 349 5.99 14.91 -23.05
CA LEU A 349 7.06 14.58 -22.11
C LEU A 349 8.22 15.56 -22.27
N ARG A 350 8.42 16.40 -21.25
CA ARG A 350 9.53 17.36 -21.19
C ARG A 350 10.34 17.09 -19.94
N VAL A 351 11.66 17.00 -20.08
CA VAL A 351 12.57 16.76 -18.96
C VAL A 351 13.57 17.91 -18.91
N VAL A 352 13.49 18.74 -17.87
CA VAL A 352 14.32 19.93 -17.72
C VAL A 352 15.17 19.79 -16.47
N ALA A 353 16.49 19.90 -16.57
CA ALA A 353 17.37 19.96 -15.39
C ALA A 353 18.19 21.24 -15.38
N GLY A 354 18.11 21.99 -14.27
CA GLY A 354 18.84 23.26 -14.13
C GLY A 354 18.55 24.26 -15.25
N GLY A 355 17.31 24.29 -15.76
CA GLY A 355 16.87 25.16 -16.85
C GLY A 355 17.24 24.69 -18.27
N LYS A 356 17.87 23.52 -18.43
CA LYS A 356 18.20 22.94 -19.74
C LYS A 356 17.41 21.66 -19.98
N GLU A 357 16.87 21.50 -21.18
CA GLU A 357 16.17 20.28 -21.56
C GLU A 357 17.15 19.12 -21.76
N ILE A 358 16.86 17.98 -21.13
CA ILE A 358 17.67 16.76 -21.20
C ILE A 358 16.87 15.69 -21.94
N THR A 359 17.51 15.08 -22.93
CA THR A 359 16.93 13.94 -23.64
C THR A 359 17.10 12.66 -22.83
N PRO A 360 16.03 11.86 -22.62
CA PRO A 360 16.14 10.55 -22.01
C PRO A 360 17.06 9.59 -22.78
N ILE A 361 17.82 8.78 -22.06
CA ILE A 361 18.69 7.75 -22.65
C ILE A 361 17.84 6.62 -23.22
N LEU A 362 16.83 6.20 -22.46
CA LEU A 362 15.88 5.15 -22.84
C LEU A 362 14.49 5.57 -22.41
N LYS A 363 13.50 5.28 -23.25
CA LYS A 363 12.07 5.49 -22.97
C LYS A 363 11.29 4.25 -23.39
N LYS A 364 10.51 3.71 -22.46
CA LYS A 364 9.54 2.65 -22.74
C LYS A 364 8.17 3.16 -22.35
N TYR A 365 7.29 3.27 -23.34
CA TYR A 365 5.93 3.75 -23.15
C TYR A 365 4.96 2.66 -23.59
N VAL A 366 4.00 2.35 -22.72
CA VAL A 366 2.89 1.45 -23.04
C VAL A 366 1.60 2.27 -22.92
N PRO A 367 0.88 2.49 -24.03
CA PRO A 367 -0.35 3.27 -23.99
C PRO A 367 -1.43 2.54 -23.19
N GLY A 368 -2.20 3.31 -22.43
CA GLY A 368 -3.37 2.83 -21.73
C GLY A 368 -4.46 2.36 -22.69
N LYS A 369 -5.33 1.49 -22.20
CA LYS A 369 -6.55 1.06 -22.88
C LYS A 369 -7.68 1.15 -21.87
N GLU A 370 -8.76 1.86 -22.24
CA GLU A 370 -9.89 2.08 -21.35
C GLU A 370 -10.36 0.80 -20.67
N ARG A 371 -10.50 0.87 -19.33
CA ARG A 371 -10.95 -0.23 -18.45
C ARG A 371 -10.15 -1.53 -18.52
N SER A 372 -9.05 -1.56 -19.27
CA SER A 372 -8.30 -2.78 -19.56
C SER A 372 -6.85 -2.69 -19.14
N ARG A 373 -6.19 -1.54 -19.32
CA ARG A 373 -4.75 -1.38 -19.09
C ARG A 373 -4.40 0.06 -18.72
N PRO A 374 -3.57 0.30 -17.69
CA PRO A 374 -3.08 1.63 -17.35
C PRO A 374 -2.00 2.11 -18.33
N TYR A 375 -1.68 3.39 -18.28
CA TYR A 375 -0.52 3.97 -18.96
C TYR A 375 0.74 3.66 -18.16
N SER A 376 1.76 3.12 -18.84
CA SER A 376 3.07 2.84 -18.25
C SER A 376 4.14 3.67 -18.94
N LEU A 377 4.96 4.36 -18.17
CA LEU A 377 6.10 5.10 -18.68
C LEU A 377 7.33 4.77 -17.83
N GLU A 378 8.34 4.16 -18.46
CA GLU A 378 9.67 3.95 -17.89
C GLU A 378 10.69 4.80 -18.65
N VAL A 379 11.44 5.64 -17.92
CA VAL A 379 12.41 6.57 -18.50
C VAL A 379 13.73 6.45 -17.76
N LEU A 380 14.81 6.15 -18.49
CA LEU A 380 16.18 6.20 -17.98
C LEU A 380 16.76 7.60 -18.21
N LEU A 381 17.09 8.28 -17.11
CA LEU A 381 17.58 9.65 -17.10
C LEU A 381 18.94 9.72 -16.42
N ARG A 382 19.84 10.51 -17.00
CA ARG A 382 21.08 10.93 -16.34
C ARG A 382 20.90 12.33 -15.79
N ILE A 383 20.69 12.43 -14.48
CA ILE A 383 20.46 13.71 -13.82
C ILE A 383 21.81 14.38 -13.46
N PRO A 384 21.98 15.69 -13.74
CA PRO A 384 23.22 16.39 -13.46
C PRO A 384 23.55 16.44 -11.96
N ALA A 385 24.81 16.71 -11.65
CA ALA A 385 25.24 16.96 -10.28
C ALA A 385 24.62 18.26 -9.74
N ARG A 386 24.22 18.28 -8.47
CA ARG A 386 23.72 19.48 -7.76
C ARG A 386 22.63 20.23 -8.52
N SER A 387 21.70 19.48 -9.11
CA SER A 387 20.64 20.05 -9.93
C SER A 387 19.29 19.48 -9.54
N VAL A 388 18.25 20.24 -9.87
CA VAL A 388 16.85 19.80 -9.83
C VAL A 388 16.43 19.46 -11.25
N THR A 389 15.94 18.24 -11.44
CA THR A 389 15.38 17.74 -12.70
C THR A 389 13.86 17.68 -12.57
N GLU A 390 13.16 18.36 -13.45
CA GLU A 390 11.70 18.38 -13.55
C GLU A 390 11.28 17.50 -14.73
N ILE A 391 10.45 16.49 -14.46
CA ILE A 391 9.80 15.66 -15.46
C ILE A 391 8.35 16.14 -15.56
N TYR A 392 7.95 16.60 -16.74
CA TYR A 392 6.61 17.09 -17.02
C TYR A 392 5.94 16.23 -18.08
N ILE A 393 4.67 15.87 -17.84
CA ILE A 393 3.82 15.21 -18.82
C ILE A 393 2.38 15.72 -18.72
N GLU A 394 1.76 16.00 -19.86
CA GLU A 394 0.37 16.47 -19.93
C GLU A 394 -0.61 15.30 -19.96
N PHE A 395 -1.77 15.50 -19.33
CA PHE A 395 -2.91 14.59 -19.38
C PHE A 395 -4.21 15.36 -19.61
N ASP A 396 -5.20 14.68 -20.21
CA ASP A 396 -6.55 15.20 -20.37
C ASP A 396 -7.52 14.56 -19.38
N TYR A 397 -8.56 15.30 -19.01
CA TYR A 397 -9.64 14.79 -18.16
C TYR A 397 -10.67 14.03 -19.01
N VAL A 398 -11.06 12.84 -18.56
CA VAL A 398 -12.06 12.01 -19.24
C VAL A 398 -13.31 11.85 -18.37
N PHE A 399 -14.47 11.83 -19.01
CA PHE A 399 -15.72 11.51 -18.35
C PHE A 399 -15.82 10.00 -18.08
N LEU A 400 -15.98 9.67 -16.80
CA LEU A 400 -16.31 8.32 -16.36
C LEU A 400 -17.82 8.08 -16.44
N LYS A 401 -18.22 6.80 -16.49
CA LYS A 401 -19.62 6.42 -16.32
C LYS A 401 -20.05 6.70 -14.88
N TRP A 402 -21.34 7.01 -14.65
CA TRP A 402 -21.84 7.32 -13.31
C TRP A 402 -21.57 6.21 -12.27
N GLN A 403 -21.56 4.94 -12.69
CA GLN A 403 -21.27 3.78 -11.83
C GLN A 403 -19.78 3.62 -11.48
N GLU A 404 -18.89 4.33 -12.17
CA GLU A 404 -17.44 4.25 -11.97
C GLU A 404 -16.95 5.28 -10.94
N TYR A 405 -17.83 6.20 -10.53
CA TYR A 405 -17.52 7.13 -9.46
C TYR A 405 -17.55 6.42 -8.10
N PRO A 406 -16.62 6.75 -7.19
CA PRO A 406 -16.75 6.36 -5.80
C PRO A 406 -18.05 6.92 -5.19
N PRO A 407 -18.53 6.35 -4.07
CA PRO A 407 -19.68 6.89 -3.34
C PRO A 407 -19.57 8.39 -3.02
N ASP A 408 -18.35 8.87 -2.76
CA ASP A 408 -18.05 10.30 -2.67
C ASP A 408 -17.25 10.77 -3.90
N ALA A 409 -17.97 11.27 -4.90
CA ALA A 409 -17.39 11.77 -6.13
C ALA A 409 -16.60 13.08 -5.94
N ASN A 410 -16.91 13.87 -4.90
CA ASN A 410 -16.30 15.18 -4.65
C ASN A 410 -14.90 15.05 -4.07
N HIS A 411 -14.60 13.92 -3.40
CA HIS A 411 -13.27 13.62 -2.87
C HIS A 411 -12.18 13.51 -3.96
N GLY A 412 -12.58 13.15 -5.19
CA GLY A 412 -11.65 12.95 -6.30
C GLY A 412 -11.00 11.57 -6.34
N PHE A 413 -10.24 11.32 -7.42
CA PHE A 413 -9.60 10.06 -7.77
C PHE A 413 -8.12 10.09 -7.43
N TYR A 414 -7.62 8.99 -6.85
CA TYR A 414 -6.20 8.88 -6.56
C TYR A 414 -5.41 8.29 -7.72
N ILE A 415 -4.22 8.82 -7.93
CA ILE A 415 -3.17 8.26 -8.79
C ILE A 415 -2.08 7.68 -7.88
N GLY A 416 -1.54 6.51 -8.27
CA GLY A 416 -0.42 5.88 -7.59
C GLY A 416 0.84 6.74 -7.60
N SER A 417 1.75 6.48 -6.66
CA SER A 417 3.07 7.09 -6.62
C SER A 417 3.91 6.68 -7.84
N ALA A 418 4.78 7.57 -8.32
CA ALA A 418 5.85 7.20 -9.22
C ALA A 418 6.98 6.52 -8.43
N ILE A 419 7.73 5.64 -9.10
CA ILE A 419 8.89 4.94 -8.53
C ILE A 419 10.15 5.48 -9.18
N ILE A 420 11.12 5.84 -8.35
CA ILE A 420 12.45 6.26 -8.80
C ILE A 420 13.46 5.24 -8.29
N SER A 421 14.06 4.49 -9.21
CA SER A 421 15.14 3.54 -8.93
C SER A 421 16.48 4.17 -9.27
N ALA A 422 17.43 4.17 -8.32
CA ALA A 422 18.76 4.74 -8.50
C ALA A 422 19.84 3.82 -7.92
N TYR A 423 21.03 3.82 -8.51
CA TYR A 423 22.19 3.16 -7.94
C TYR A 423 23.10 4.22 -7.31
N LEU A 424 23.03 4.37 -5.99
CA LEU A 424 23.77 5.40 -5.27
C LEU A 424 25.23 4.98 -5.06
N PRO A 425 26.21 5.88 -5.33
CA PRO A 425 27.63 5.60 -5.10
C PRO A 425 28.02 5.71 -3.61
N VAL A 426 27.16 6.30 -2.77
CA VAL A 426 27.45 6.59 -1.35
C VAL A 426 26.31 6.05 -0.50
N GLY A 427 26.65 5.45 0.64
CA GLY A 427 25.70 4.81 1.57
C GLY A 427 25.16 5.74 2.67
N LYS A 428 25.25 7.06 2.49
CA LYS A 428 24.82 8.03 3.51
C LYS A 428 23.32 7.93 3.74
N ASN A 429 22.91 7.81 5.01
CA ASN A 429 21.51 7.62 5.43
C ASN A 429 20.83 6.38 4.81
N TYR A 430 21.60 5.41 4.31
CA TYR A 430 21.07 4.21 3.69
C TYR A 430 21.12 3.03 4.68
N MET A 431 19.95 2.62 5.19
CA MET A 431 19.80 1.45 6.06
C MET A 431 19.10 0.27 5.37
N GLY A 432 19.07 0.26 4.04
CA GLY A 432 18.53 -0.86 3.27
C GLY A 432 19.34 -2.14 3.49
N LEU A 433 18.64 -3.28 3.53
CA LEU A 433 19.24 -4.58 3.78
C LEU A 433 20.01 -5.11 2.56
N PRO A 434 21.14 -5.80 2.76
CA PRO A 434 21.81 -6.49 1.68
C PRO A 434 21.00 -7.68 1.14
N GLN A 435 21.30 -8.11 -0.09
CA GLN A 435 20.79 -9.37 -0.63
C GLN A 435 21.35 -10.60 0.12
N ALA A 436 22.58 -10.50 0.64
CA ALA A 436 23.30 -11.59 1.28
C ALA A 436 22.87 -11.87 2.73
N GLY A 437 22.07 -10.98 3.34
CA GLY A 437 21.78 -11.02 4.76
C GLY A 437 20.34 -10.61 5.07
N PRO A 438 19.65 -11.36 5.95
CA PRO A 438 18.27 -11.06 6.32
C PRO A 438 18.18 -10.03 7.46
N THR A 439 19.19 -9.90 8.32
CA THR A 439 19.11 -9.09 9.55
C THR A 439 19.65 -7.66 9.36
N ILE A 440 19.20 -6.72 10.19
CA ILE A 440 19.77 -5.35 10.23
C ILE A 440 21.27 -5.39 10.51
N TYR A 441 21.73 -6.32 11.36
CA TYR A 441 23.15 -6.52 11.65
C TYR A 441 23.98 -6.78 10.38
N SER A 442 23.43 -7.49 9.40
CA SER A 442 24.11 -7.73 8.12
C SER A 442 24.34 -6.47 7.28
N SER A 443 23.66 -5.37 7.60
CA SER A 443 23.87 -4.07 6.95
C SER A 443 25.04 -3.29 7.56
N PHE A 444 25.53 -3.68 8.74
CA PHE A 444 26.68 -3.03 9.38
C PHE A 444 27.99 -3.45 8.73
N ASN A 445 28.90 -2.48 8.56
CA ASN A 445 30.19 -2.67 7.89
C ASN A 445 30.08 -3.30 6.48
N ALA A 446 28.91 -3.20 5.85
CA ALA A 446 28.61 -3.76 4.53
C ALA A 446 28.78 -2.70 3.43
N SER A 447 29.98 -2.15 3.32
CA SER A 447 30.34 -1.22 2.24
C SER A 447 30.41 -1.94 0.89
N ARG A 448 29.87 -1.29 -0.15
CA ARG A 448 29.72 -1.83 -1.51
C ARG A 448 29.98 -0.72 -2.51
N GLU A 449 30.29 -1.08 -3.76
CA GLU A 449 30.51 -0.12 -4.84
C GLU A 449 29.29 0.76 -5.13
N GLY A 450 28.08 0.27 -4.84
CA GLY A 450 26.89 1.10 -4.77
C GLY A 450 25.67 0.42 -4.16
N PHE A 451 24.64 1.23 -3.96
CA PHE A 451 23.44 0.90 -3.20
C PHE A 451 22.20 1.13 -4.06
N LEU A 452 21.47 0.05 -4.33
CA LEU A 452 20.19 0.13 -5.04
C LEU A 452 19.15 0.78 -4.12
N LEU A 453 18.70 1.97 -4.49
CA LEU A 453 17.66 2.71 -3.81
C LEU A 453 16.42 2.75 -4.70
N GLN A 454 15.26 2.50 -4.11
CA GLN A 454 13.97 2.80 -4.71
C GLN A 454 13.26 3.81 -3.82
N LEU A 455 12.76 4.88 -4.42
CA LEU A 455 11.95 5.92 -3.78
C LEU A 455 10.56 5.91 -4.37
N ARG A 456 9.56 6.22 -3.56
CA ARG A 456 8.16 6.31 -3.98
C ARG A 456 7.65 7.72 -3.72
N THR A 457 7.20 8.38 -4.77
CA THR A 457 6.72 9.77 -4.66
C THR A 457 5.34 9.83 -4.00
N GLU A 458 4.79 11.04 -3.93
CA GLU A 458 3.43 11.31 -3.49
C GLU A 458 2.39 10.62 -4.39
N SER A 459 1.31 10.14 -3.77
CA SER A 459 0.06 9.85 -4.47
C SER A 459 -0.66 11.16 -4.77
N LEU A 460 -1.25 11.26 -5.95
CA LEU A 460 -1.92 12.49 -6.39
C LEU A 460 -3.43 12.31 -6.31
N ILE A 461 -4.16 13.40 -6.06
CA ILE A 461 -5.62 13.42 -6.08
C ILE A 461 -6.07 14.31 -7.24
N ILE A 462 -6.95 13.78 -8.10
CA ILE A 462 -7.52 14.48 -9.25
C ILE A 462 -9.04 14.49 -9.14
N THR A 463 -9.63 15.68 -9.24
CA THR A 463 -11.07 15.86 -9.35
C THR A 463 -11.51 15.74 -10.80
N LEU A 464 -12.08 14.59 -11.17
CA LEU A 464 -12.68 14.39 -12.49
C LEU A 464 -14.03 15.15 -12.60
N PRO A 465 -14.45 15.52 -13.81
CA PRO A 465 -15.71 16.23 -14.02
C PRO A 465 -16.91 15.35 -13.64
N THR A 466 -17.52 15.63 -12.49
CA THR A 466 -18.63 14.85 -11.93
C THR A 466 -19.91 15.03 -12.75
N PRO A 467 -20.60 13.96 -13.16
CA PRO A 467 -21.89 14.06 -13.83
C PRO A 467 -22.98 14.53 -12.86
N ASP A 468 -24.09 15.04 -13.38
CA ASP A 468 -25.28 15.31 -12.58
C ASP A 468 -25.89 13.98 -12.10
N PHE A 469 -25.61 13.63 -10.84
CA PHE A 469 -26.12 12.40 -10.22
C PHE A 469 -27.64 12.41 -10.06
N SER A 470 -28.32 13.56 -10.15
CA SER A 470 -29.78 13.65 -9.99
C SER A 470 -30.56 13.22 -11.23
N MET A 471 -29.98 13.33 -12.43
CA MET A 471 -30.64 12.97 -13.68
C MET A 471 -31.12 11.51 -13.71
N PRO A 472 -30.29 10.50 -13.38
CA PRO A 472 -30.76 9.11 -13.32
C PRO A 472 -31.90 8.90 -12.33
N TYR A 473 -31.88 9.55 -11.16
CA TYR A 473 -32.98 9.44 -10.18
C TYR A 473 -34.27 10.03 -10.74
N ASN A 474 -34.21 11.20 -11.37
CA ASN A 474 -35.37 11.84 -11.99
C ASN A 474 -35.97 10.94 -13.08
N VAL A 475 -35.13 10.30 -13.90
CA VAL A 475 -35.57 9.36 -14.94
C VAL A 475 -36.19 8.10 -14.34
N ILE A 476 -35.59 7.52 -13.29
CA ILE A 476 -36.14 6.35 -12.59
C ILE A 476 -37.50 6.70 -11.97
N CYS A 477 -37.60 7.82 -11.27
CA CYS A 477 -38.86 8.30 -10.69
C CYS A 477 -39.93 8.45 -11.77
N LEU A 478 -39.60 9.10 -12.90
CA LEU A 478 -40.54 9.26 -14.01
C LEU A 478 -40.98 7.90 -14.58
N ALA A 479 -40.03 6.99 -14.86
CA ALA A 479 -40.36 5.66 -15.37
C ALA A 479 -41.25 4.87 -14.40
N CYS A 480 -40.93 4.89 -13.10
CA CYS A 480 -41.76 4.24 -12.06
C CYS A 480 -43.17 4.85 -11.99
N THR A 481 -43.31 6.18 -12.10
CA THR A 481 -44.63 6.83 -12.11
C THR A 481 -45.45 6.45 -13.34
N VAL A 482 -44.85 6.40 -14.52
CA VAL A 482 -45.53 5.98 -15.76
C VAL A 482 -45.98 4.53 -15.66
N VAL A 483 -45.12 3.63 -15.16
CA VAL A 483 -45.47 2.23 -14.96
C VAL A 483 -46.61 2.08 -13.93
N ALA A 484 -46.55 2.81 -12.82
CA ALA A 484 -47.61 2.78 -11.81
C ALA A 484 -48.95 3.27 -12.36
N LEU A 485 -48.95 4.35 -13.14
CA LEU A 485 -50.15 4.89 -13.79
C LEU A 485 -50.71 3.96 -14.88
N ALA A 486 -49.85 3.27 -15.62
CA ALA A 486 -50.26 2.33 -16.67
C ALA A 486 -50.76 0.99 -16.11
N PHE A 487 -50.19 0.54 -14.98
CA PHE A 487 -50.51 -0.75 -14.39
C PHE A 487 -51.98 -0.86 -13.96
N GLY A 488 -52.54 0.17 -13.33
CA GLY A 488 -53.94 0.16 -12.87
C GLY A 488 -54.96 -0.08 -14.00
N PRO A 489 -54.94 0.70 -15.09
CA PRO A 489 -55.79 0.49 -16.27
C PRO A 489 -55.55 -0.86 -16.95
N LEU A 490 -54.29 -1.24 -17.19
CA LEU A 490 -53.95 -2.52 -17.84
C LEU A 490 -54.43 -3.72 -17.01
N HIS A 491 -54.23 -3.68 -15.69
CA HIS A 491 -54.70 -4.70 -14.78
C HIS A 491 -56.24 -4.76 -14.77
N ASN A 492 -56.93 -3.61 -14.72
CA ASN A 492 -58.39 -3.57 -14.78
C ASN A 492 -58.95 -4.15 -16.09
N ILE A 493 -58.36 -3.82 -17.24
CA ILE A 493 -58.82 -4.33 -18.55
C ILE A 493 -58.60 -5.84 -18.67
N THR A 494 -57.46 -6.34 -18.20
CA THR A 494 -57.10 -7.76 -18.33
C THR A 494 -57.78 -8.66 -17.31
N THR A 495 -58.18 -8.13 -16.13
CA THR A 495 -58.79 -8.94 -15.07
C THR A 495 -60.30 -8.77 -14.92
N LYS A 496 -60.89 -7.65 -15.33
CA LYS A 496 -62.34 -7.47 -15.23
C LYS A 496 -63.06 -8.21 -16.34
N ARG A 497 -64.01 -9.06 -15.95
CA ARG A 497 -64.96 -9.69 -16.86
C ARG A 497 -65.97 -8.63 -17.30
N LEU A 498 -65.99 -8.29 -18.58
CA LEU A 498 -67.00 -7.39 -19.16
C LEU A 498 -68.36 -8.09 -19.15
N CYS A 499 -69.23 -7.74 -18.20
CA CYS A 499 -70.63 -8.16 -18.23
C CYS A 499 -71.46 -7.11 -18.97
N MET A 500 -71.99 -7.51 -20.13
CA MET A 500 -72.92 -6.71 -20.92
C MET A 500 -74.22 -6.56 -20.11
N LYS A 501 -74.65 -5.32 -19.88
CA LYS A 501 -75.91 -5.04 -19.19
C LYS A 501 -76.96 -4.78 -20.26
N ASP A 502 -77.82 -5.76 -20.52
CA ASP A 502 -78.93 -5.61 -21.45
C ASP A 502 -79.87 -4.50 -20.96
N GLY A 503 -79.96 -3.44 -21.76
CA GLY A 503 -80.87 -2.32 -21.53
C GLY A 503 -82.29 -2.71 -21.88
N ASN A 504 -82.97 -3.42 -20.97
CA ASN A 504 -84.44 -3.44 -20.83
C ASN A 504 -84.88 -4.29 -19.64
N SER A 505 -85.22 -3.65 -18.51
CA SER A 505 -86.38 -4.05 -17.71
C SER A 505 -86.78 -2.95 -16.73
N CYS A 506 -87.92 -2.32 -17.02
CA CYS A 506 -88.70 -1.49 -16.11
C CYS A 506 -89.24 -2.33 -14.93
N ASN A 507 -88.38 -2.73 -13.99
CA ASN A 507 -88.79 -3.50 -12.79
C ASN A 507 -88.47 -2.79 -11.46
N GLY A 508 -88.08 -1.51 -11.48
CA GLY A 508 -87.76 -0.74 -10.26
C GLY A 508 -88.96 -0.37 -9.38
N LEU A 509 -90.16 -0.21 -9.96
CA LEU A 509 -91.37 0.17 -9.21
C LEU A 509 -92.09 -1.04 -8.58
N LEU A 510 -92.15 -2.18 -9.27
CA LEU A 510 -92.77 -3.42 -8.79
C LEU A 510 -91.97 -4.07 -7.64
N ILE A 511 -90.65 -3.93 -7.63
CA ILE A 511 -89.78 -4.45 -6.56
C ILE A 511 -89.86 -3.58 -5.29
N ARG A 512 -90.04 -2.24 -5.43
CA ARG A 512 -90.24 -1.35 -4.27
C ARG A 512 -91.56 -1.63 -3.54
N LEU A 513 -92.65 -1.88 -4.26
CA LEU A 513 -93.96 -2.22 -3.69
C LEU A 513 -93.97 -3.59 -2.98
N LYS A 514 -93.28 -4.61 -3.51
CA LYS A 514 -93.13 -5.91 -2.81
C LYS A 514 -92.23 -5.84 -1.57
N SER A 515 -91.24 -4.94 -1.54
CA SER A 515 -90.31 -4.80 -0.40
C SER A 515 -90.89 -4.10 0.83
N MET A 516 -91.98 -3.33 0.68
CA MET A 516 -92.68 -2.71 1.82
C MET A 516 -93.70 -3.66 2.47
N LEU A 517 -94.27 -4.62 1.73
CA LEU A 517 -95.30 -5.54 2.24
C LEU A 517 -94.76 -6.78 2.99
N PHE A 518 -93.45 -7.10 2.89
CA PHE A 518 -92.88 -8.35 3.44
C PHE A 518 -91.66 -8.17 4.38
N LYS A 519 -91.37 -6.97 4.88
CA LYS A 519 -90.33 -6.74 5.90
C LYS A 519 -90.86 -7.01 7.31
N GLY A 520 -91.03 -8.30 7.64
CA GLY A 520 -91.52 -8.71 8.96
C GLY A 520 -91.19 -10.16 9.30
N ARG A 521 -89.90 -10.52 9.31
CA ARG A 521 -89.26 -11.57 10.16
C ARG A 521 -87.90 -11.97 9.59
N LYS A 522 -86.82 -11.65 10.30
CA LYS A 522 -85.53 -12.36 10.23
C LYS A 522 -85.19 -12.82 11.66
N PRO A 523 -84.93 -14.11 11.89
CA PRO A 523 -84.19 -14.56 13.05
C PRO A 523 -82.67 -14.47 12.81
N GLN A 524 -81.95 -14.29 13.92
CA GLN A 524 -80.50 -14.19 14.08
C GLN A 524 -79.79 -15.55 13.93
N ALA A 525 -78.48 -15.49 13.60
CA ALA A 525 -77.36 -16.39 13.99
C ALA A 525 -76.31 -16.36 12.84
N GLN A 526 -75.12 -15.76 12.99
CA GLN A 526 -73.90 -16.16 13.73
C GLN A 526 -72.83 -16.78 12.81
N ALA A 527 -71.58 -16.36 13.06
CA ALA A 527 -70.28 -16.88 12.59
C ALA A 527 -69.96 -16.66 11.09
N HIS A 528 -68.79 -16.15 10.68
CA HIS A 528 -67.45 -16.14 11.28
C HIS A 528 -66.74 -14.80 11.14
#